data_AF-A0A8S3ZQM2-F1
#
_entry.id   AF-A0A8S3ZQM2-F1
#
_cell.length_a   1.000
_cell.length_b   1.000
_cell.length_c   1.000
_cell.angle_alpha   90.00
_cell.angle_beta   90.00
_cell.angle_gamma   90.00
#
_symmetry.space_group_name_H-M   'P 1'
#
loop_
_entity.id
_entity.type
_entity.pdbx_description
1 polymer ?
#
loop_
_entity_poly.entity_id
_entity_poly.type
_entity_poly.pdbx_seq_one_letter_code
_entity_poly.pdbx_strand_id
1 'polypeptide(L)' 'QLLLCRVTLGKSFLQFSAMKMAHAPPGHHSVIGRPSTGGLNYAEYVVYRGEQAYPEYLLTFQISKTDTPEVAKA' A
#
# COMPACT_ATOMS: atom_id res chain seq x y z
N GLN A 1 -13.10 -6.66 -6.92
CA GLN A 1 -11.90 -7.31 -7.51
C GLN A 1 -10.67 -6.54 -7.03
N LEU A 2 -9.51 -7.19 -6.88
CA LEU A 2 -8.25 -6.58 -6.43
C LEU A 2 -7.08 -7.13 -7.25
N LEU A 3 -6.07 -6.30 -7.52
CA LEU A 3 -4.85 -6.71 -8.21
C LEU A 3 -3.75 -7.00 -7.21
N LEU A 4 -3.12 -8.17 -7.34
CA LEU A 4 -1.84 -8.47 -6.70
C LEU A 4 -0.75 -8.29 -7.74
N CYS A 5 -0.01 -7.20 -7.64
CA CYS A 5 0.97 -6.79 -8.64
C CYS A 5 2.40 -7.20 -8.24
N ARG A 6 3.21 -7.53 -9.23
CA ARG A 6 4.67 -7.52 -9.10
C ARG A 6 5.14 -6.10 -9.33
N VAL A 7 5.83 -5.51 -8.35
CA VAL A 7 6.27 -4.11 -8.40
C VAL A 7 7.78 -4.01 -8.19
N THR A 8 8.48 -3.39 -9.14
CA THR A 8 9.92 -3.13 -9.05
C THR A 8 10.20 -1.83 -8.32
N LEU A 9 10.62 -1.94 -7.04
CA LEU A 9 10.85 -0.78 -6.17
C LEU A 9 12.21 -0.11 -6.37
N GLY A 10 13.23 -0.84 -6.82
CA GLY A 10 14.60 -0.32 -6.92
C GLY A 10 15.11 0.27 -5.60
N LYS A 11 15.85 1.39 -5.67
CA LYS A 11 16.22 2.16 -4.48
C LYS A 11 15.03 2.99 -3.97
N SER A 12 14.54 2.66 -2.78
CA SER A 12 13.37 3.31 -2.17
C SER A 12 13.75 4.45 -1.22
N PHE A 13 13.03 5.57 -1.31
CA PHE A 13 13.11 6.67 -0.36
C PHE A 13 12.12 6.45 0.79
N LEU A 14 12.58 6.45 2.03
CA LEU A 14 11.75 6.22 3.21
C LEU A 14 11.15 7.54 3.71
N GLN A 15 9.84 7.56 3.95
CA GLN A 15 9.14 8.71 4.52
C GLN A 15 8.04 8.26 5.49
N PHE A 16 7.65 9.10 6.44
CA PHE A 16 6.57 8.79 7.41
C PHE A 16 5.15 9.11 6.88
N SER A 17 5.06 9.70 5.70
CA SER A 17 3.81 9.89 4.95
C SER A 17 4.07 9.68 3.46
N ALA A 18 3.08 9.14 2.75
CA ALA A 18 3.08 9.13 1.30
C ALA A 18 2.85 10.57 0.81
N MET A 19 3.93 11.36 0.74
CA MET A 19 3.87 12.72 0.20
C MET A 19 3.43 12.66 -1.28
N LYS A 20 2.52 13.57 -1.67
CA LYS A 20 2.18 13.77 -3.08
C LYS A 20 3.41 14.27 -3.81
N MET A 21 4.08 13.40 -4.54
CA MET A 21 5.21 13.74 -5.40
C MET A 21 4.84 13.42 -6.85
N ALA A 22 5.34 14.22 -7.79
CA ALA A 22 5.14 13.96 -9.21
C ALA A 22 6.07 12.86 -9.74
N HIS A 23 7.24 12.72 -9.11
CA HIS A 23 8.30 11.77 -9.48
C HIS A 23 9.00 11.23 -8.24
N ALA A 24 9.75 10.14 -8.39
CA ALA A 24 10.64 9.66 -7.33
C ALA A 24 11.70 10.73 -7.00
N PRO A 25 12.13 10.87 -5.74
CA PRO A 25 13.26 11.73 -5.38
C PRO A 25 14.52 11.39 -6.18
N PRO A 26 15.44 12.36 -6.41
CA PRO A 26 16.68 12.09 -7.14
C PRO A 26 17.45 10.88 -6.60
N GLY A 27 17.87 10.00 -7.51
CA GLY A 27 18.57 8.75 -7.17
C GLY A 27 17.69 7.65 -6.58
N HIS A 28 16.37 7.82 -6.54
CA HIS A 28 15.41 6.83 -6.08
C HIS A 28 14.44 6.44 -7.20
N HIS A 29 13.77 5.31 -7.02
CA HIS A 29 12.86 4.71 -8.00
C HIS A 29 11.46 4.51 -7.43
N SER A 30 11.34 4.56 -6.10
CA SER A 30 10.10 4.42 -5.37
C SER A 30 10.17 5.14 -4.04
N VAL A 31 9.02 5.29 -3.40
CA VAL A 31 8.87 5.87 -2.06
C VAL A 31 8.11 4.88 -1.19
N ILE A 32 8.57 4.70 0.04
CA ILE A 32 7.91 3.87 1.03
C ILE A 32 7.45 4.77 2.18
N GLY A 33 6.13 4.85 2.35
CA GLY A 33 5.50 5.41 3.54
C GLY A 33 5.58 4.39 4.67
N ARG A 34 6.39 4.64 5.71
CA ARG A 34 6.46 3.79 6.90
C ARG A 34 5.34 4.15 7.89
N PRO A 35 4.77 3.15 8.58
CA PRO A 35 3.88 3.41 9.70
C PRO A 35 4.56 4.25 10.78
N SER A 36 3.80 5.17 11.37
CA SER A 36 4.27 5.98 12.50
C SER A 36 3.11 6.45 13.37
N THR A 37 3.40 6.71 14.65
CA THR A 37 2.42 7.31 15.58
C THR A 37 1.94 8.66 15.04
N GLY A 38 0.63 8.79 14.78
CA GLY A 38 0.04 10.00 14.20
C GLY A 38 0.20 10.12 12.67
N GLY A 39 0.74 9.10 12.00
CA GLY A 39 0.90 9.03 10.54
C GLY A 39 0.17 7.81 9.96
N LEU A 40 0.86 7.08 9.07
CA LEU A 40 0.28 5.89 8.44
C LEU A 40 0.12 4.74 9.44
N ASN A 41 -0.99 3.99 9.31
CA ASN A 41 -1.20 2.75 10.08
C ASN A 41 -0.49 1.54 9.45
N TYR A 42 -0.38 1.52 8.11
CA TYR A 42 0.26 0.45 7.34
C TYR A 42 1.26 1.03 6.35
N ALA A 43 2.19 0.20 5.89
CA ALA A 43 3.17 0.65 4.92
C ALA A 43 2.52 0.88 3.55
N GLU A 44 2.89 1.96 2.89
CA GLU A 44 2.43 2.29 1.54
C GLU A 44 3.62 2.37 0.59
N TYR A 45 3.47 1.84 -0.62
CA TYR A 45 4.52 1.80 -1.62
C TYR A 45 4.08 2.58 -2.86
N VAL A 46 4.89 3.54 -3.27
CA VAL A 46 4.60 4.43 -4.40
C VAL A 46 5.69 4.28 -5.46
N VAL A 47 5.26 3.97 -6.69
CA VAL A 47 6.08 4.03 -7.90
C VAL A 47 5.54 5.12 -8.83
N TYR A 48 6.42 5.71 -9.65
CA TYR A 48 6.09 6.89 -10.46
C TYR A 48 6.10 6.61 -11.97
N ARG A 49 6.35 5.36 -12.37
CA ARG A 49 6.31 4.88 -13.75
C ARG A 49 5.44 3.64 -13.84
N GLY A 50 4.56 3.58 -14.83
CA GLY A 50 3.62 2.48 -15.00
C GLY A 50 4.32 1.14 -15.25
N GLU A 51 5.45 1.17 -15.96
CA GLU A 51 6.25 0.01 -16.33
C GLU A 51 6.90 -0.68 -15.11
N GLN A 52 6.94 -0.03 -13.94
CA GLN A 52 7.42 -0.64 -12.70
C GLN A 52 6.41 -1.59 -12.06
N ALA A 53 5.16 -1.63 -12.51
CA ALA A 53 4.12 -2.47 -11.95
C ALA A 53 3.52 -3.37 -13.03
N TYR A 54 3.58 -4.69 -12.79
CA TYR A 54 2.91 -5.69 -13.62
C TYR A 54 1.74 -6.31 -12.84
N PRO A 55 0.49 -6.23 -13.35
CA PRO A 55 -0.67 -6.83 -12.69
C PRO A 55 -0.64 -8.35 -12.88
N GLU A 56 0.02 -9.04 -11.96
CA GLU A 56 0.29 -10.48 -12.09
C GLU A 56 -0.96 -11.33 -11.80
N TYR A 57 -1.77 -10.94 -10.83
CA TYR A 57 -3.00 -11.66 -10.47
C TYR A 57 -4.19 -10.73 -10.29
N LEU A 58 -5.37 -11.19 -10.74
CA LEU A 58 -6.67 -10.55 -10.52
C LEU A 58 -7.51 -11.40 -9.55
N LEU A 59 -7.73 -10.88 -8.35
CA LEU A 59 -8.47 -11.54 -7.29
C LEU A 59 -9.94 -11.09 -7.32
N THR A 60 -10.85 -12.05 -7.38
CA THR A 60 -12.29 -11.83 -7.15
C THR A 60 -12.65 -12.35 -5.77
N PHE A 61 -13.20 -11.49 -4.92
CA PHE A 61 -13.50 -11.81 -3.53
C PHE A 61 -14.74 -11.04 -3.05
N GLN A 62 -15.29 -11.48 -1.94
CA GLN A 62 -16.33 -10.79 -1.18
C GLN A 62 -15.82 -10.53 0.23
N ILE A 63 -16.19 -9.37 0.79
CA ILE A 63 -15.88 -9.05 2.18
C ILE A 63 -16.96 -9.70 3.04
N SER A 64 -16.57 -10.65 3.88
CA SER A 64 -17.48 -11.30 4.81
C SER A 64 -17.84 -10.37 5.95
N LYS A 65 -19.12 -10.33 6.32
CA LYS A 65 -19.54 -9.72 7.59
C LYS A 65 -18.91 -10.54 8.73
N THR A 66 -18.22 -9.86 9.64
CA THR A 66 -17.83 -10.49 10.90
C THR A 66 -19.07 -10.67 11.76
N ASP A 67 -19.36 -11.90 12.18
CA ASP A 67 -20.34 -12.14 13.23
C ASP A 67 -19.78 -11.49 14.51
N THR A 68 -20.36 -10.35 14.89
CA THR A 68 -20.15 -9.81 16.24
C THR A 68 -20.66 -10.86 17.22
N PRO A 69 -19.85 -11.39 18.16
CA PRO A 69 -20.41 -12.11 19.28
C PRO A 69 -21.33 -11.12 19.99
N GLU A 70 -22.63 -11.38 19.92
CA GLU A 70 -23.63 -10.66 20.69
C GLU A 70 -23.18 -10.76 22.16
N VAL A 71 -22.66 -9.65 22.69
CA VAL A 71 -22.36 -9.54 24.11
C VAL A 71 -23.70 -9.75 24.79
N ALA A 72 -23.89 -10.96 25.33
CA ALA A 72 -25.06 -11.33 26.08
C ALA A 72 -25.33 -10.23 27.09
N LYS A 73 -26.47 -9.54 26.91
CA LYS A 73 -26.96 -8.57 27.89
C LYS A 73 -27.21 -9.34 29.19
N ALA A 74 -26.32 -9.15 30.16
CA ALA A 74 -26.54 -9.48 31.56
C ALA A 74 -27.29 -8.33 32.24
#